data_AF-A0A7C1U6K7-F1
#
_entry.id   AF-A0A7C1U6K7-F1
#
_cell.length_a   1.000
_cell.length_b   1.000
_cell.length_c   1.000
_cell.angle_alpha   90.00
_cell.angle_beta   90.00
_cell.angle_gamma   90.00
#
_symmetry.space_group_name_H-M   'P 1'
#
loop_
_entity.id
_entity.type
_entity.pdbx_description
1 polymer ?
#
loop_
_entity_poly.entity_id
_entity_poly.type
_entity_poly.pdbx_seq_one_letter_code
_entity_poly.pdbx_strand_id
1 'polypeptide(L)' 'MQEGTQAAAAVDTEALKVPPHSIPAEQAVLGGLMLDNEAWDQVADRVSEEDFYRR' A
#
# COMPACT_ATOMS: atom_id res chain seq x y z
N MET A 1 41.08 -22.65 -3.25
CA MET A 1 40.13 -22.11 -4.23
C MET A 1 38.76 -22.59 -3.78
N GLN A 2 37.98 -21.75 -3.09
CA GLN A 2 36.58 -22.03 -2.73
C GLN A 2 35.78 -20.88 -3.34
N GLU A 3 34.89 -21.28 -4.24
CA GLU A 3 34.15 -20.42 -5.14
C GLU A 3 33.06 -19.66 -4.38
N GLY A 4 32.92 -18.39 -4.75
CA GLY A 4 31.84 -17.55 -4.28
C GLY A 4 30.50 -18.10 -4.76
N THR A 5 29.52 -18.12 -3.86
CA THR A 5 28.13 -17.97 -4.24
C THR A 5 27.53 -17.03 -3.20
N GLN A 6 27.79 -15.75 -3.41
CA GLN A 6 26.95 -14.70 -2.87
C GLN A 6 25.59 -14.89 -3.55
N ALA A 7 24.62 -15.39 -2.79
CA ALA A 7 23.23 -15.39 -3.20
C ALA A 7 22.87 -13.93 -3.49
N ALA A 8 22.89 -13.58 -4.78
CA ALA A 8 22.29 -12.35 -5.27
C ALA A 8 20.86 -12.37 -4.74
N ALA A 9 20.58 -11.44 -3.82
CA ALA A 9 19.26 -11.21 -3.28
C ALA A 9 18.29 -11.29 -4.46
N ALA A 10 17.38 -12.26 -4.41
CA ALA A 10 16.28 -12.32 -5.35
C ALA A 10 15.59 -10.96 -5.24
N VAL A 11 15.85 -10.10 -6.21
CA VAL A 11 15.19 -8.81 -6.30
C VAL A 11 13.74 -9.18 -6.52
N ASP A 12 12.88 -8.91 -5.53
CA ASP A 12 11.43 -9.09 -5.65
C ASP A 12 10.96 -8.19 -6.80
N THR A 13 10.96 -8.77 -8.00
CA THR A 13 10.63 -8.07 -9.25
C THR A 13 9.16 -7.64 -9.29
N GLU A 14 8.33 -8.15 -8.38
CA GLU A 14 6.96 -7.68 -8.13
C GLU A 14 6.93 -6.25 -7.58
N ALA A 15 7.88 -5.88 -6.70
CA ALA A 15 7.98 -4.52 -6.16
C ALA A 15 8.32 -3.47 -7.22
N LEU A 16 8.84 -3.89 -8.38
CA LEU A 16 9.20 -3.00 -9.49
C LEU A 16 8.01 -2.71 -10.43
N LYS A 17 6.87 -3.40 -10.29
CA LYS A 17 5.68 -3.26 -11.15
C LYS A 17 4.43 -2.76 -10.43
N VAL A 18 4.45 -2.68 -9.11
CA VAL A 18 3.31 -2.24 -8.31
C VAL A 18 3.35 -0.70 -8.21
N PRO A 19 2.24 0.00 -8.54
CA PRO A 19 2.14 1.43 -8.31
C PRO A 19 2.45 1.78 -6.85
N PRO A 20 3.11 2.92 -6.57
CA PRO A 20 3.44 3.29 -5.20
C PRO A 20 2.17 3.38 -4.34
N HIS A 21 2.12 2.55 -3.30
CA HIS A 21 0.98 2.44 -2.37
C HIS A 21 1.44 2.57 -0.92
N SER A 22 0.50 2.82 -0.01
CA SER A 22 0.78 2.84 1.44
C SER A 22 -0.36 2.21 2.23
N ILE A 23 -0.23 0.92 2.53
CA ILE A 23 -1.18 0.18 3.37
C ILE A 23 -1.46 0.87 4.72
N PRO A 24 -0.45 1.40 5.45
CA PRO A 24 -0.72 2.09 6.72
C PRO A 24 -1.56 3.36 6.55
N ALA A 25 -1.41 4.08 5.43
CA ALA A 25 -2.21 5.27 5.17
C ALA A 25 -3.67 4.89 4.85
N GLU A 26 -3.88 3.85 4.06
CA GLU A 26 -5.21 3.30 3.76
C GLU A 26 -5.93 2.85 5.04
N GLN A 27 -5.23 2.14 5.93
CA GLN A 27 -5.77 1.73 7.23
C GLN A 27 -6.11 2.93 8.11
N ALA A 28 -5.31 4.00 8.08
CA ALA A 28 -5.59 5.22 8.85
C ALA A 28 -6.85 5.93 8.35
N VAL A 29 -7.11 5.95 7.04
CA VAL A 29 -8.34 6.51 6.46
C VAL A 29 -9.56 5.70 6.91
N LEU A 30 -9.51 4.37 6.73
CA LEU A 30 -10.61 3.49 7.14
C LEU A 30 -10.86 3.56 8.65
N GLY A 31 -9.79 3.53 9.45
CA GLY A 31 -9.87 3.68 10.90
C GLY A 31 -10.44 5.03 11.33
N GLY A 32 -10.07 6.11 10.65
CA GLY A 32 -10.64 7.44 10.88
C GLY A 32 -12.14 7.49 10.62
N LEU A 33 -12.60 6.95 9.49
CA LEU A 33 -14.02 6.87 9.15
C LEU A 33 -14.82 5.97 10.11
N MET A 34 -14.20 4.91 10.65
CA MET A 34 -14.83 4.08 11.68
C MET A 34 -15.03 4.82 13.01
N LEU A 35 -14.19 5.82 13.31
CA LEU A 35 -14.29 6.63 14.53
C LEU A 35 -15.22 7.83 14.35
N ASP A 36 -15.23 8.43 13.16
CA ASP A 36 -16.03 9.60 12.82
C ASP A 36 -16.74 9.38 11.47
N ASN A 37 -18.03 9.07 11.54
CA ASN A 37 -18.85 8.84 10.35
C ASN A 37 -19.16 10.15 9.58
N GLU A 38 -19.13 11.32 10.24
CA GLU A 38 -19.39 12.61 9.58
C GLU A 38 -18.19 13.05 8.72
N ALA A 39 -16.99 12.52 9.01
CA ALA A 39 -15.80 12.76 8.19
C ALA A 39 -15.95 12.27 6.74
N TRP A 40 -16.90 11.37 6.46
CA TRP A 40 -17.17 10.87 5.10
C TRP A 40 -17.51 12.00 4.12
N ASP A 41 -18.32 12.98 4.55
CA ASP A 41 -18.73 14.12 3.71
C ASP A 41 -17.54 14.97 3.24
N GLN A 42 -16.42 14.92 3.96
CA GLN A 42 -15.22 15.67 3.63
C GLN A 42 -14.30 14.92 2.65
N VAL A 43 -14.37 13.59 2.60
CA VAL A 43 -13.42 12.76 1.85
C VAL A 43 -14.03 12.05 0.64
N ALA A 44 -15.35 11.88 0.59
CA ALA A 44 -16.05 11.11 -0.45
C ALA A 44 -15.77 11.59 -1.89
N ASP A 45 -15.50 12.89 -2.08
CA ASP A 45 -15.17 13.45 -3.40
C ASP A 45 -13.69 13.24 -3.80
N ARG A 46 -12.84 12.83 -2.86
CA ARG A 46 -11.38 12.74 -3.05
C ARG A 46 -10.87 11.31 -3.13
N VAL A 47 -11.61 10.36 -2.58
CA VAL A 47 -11.22 8.95 -2.54
C VAL A 47 -12.35 8.06 -2.96
N SER A 48 -12.01 7.06 -3.75
CA SER A 48 -12.87 5.99 -4.23
C SER A 48 -12.29 4.64 -3.84
N GLU A 49 -13.08 3.58 -3.97
CA GLU A 49 -12.61 2.22 -3.69
C GLU A 49 -11.40 1.81 -4.57
N GLU A 50 -11.30 2.36 -5.78
CA GLU A 50 -10.22 2.06 -6.72
C GLU A 50 -8.87 2.66 -6.30
N ASP A 51 -8.87 3.64 -5.40
CA ASP A 51 -7.65 4.28 -4.86
C ASP A 51 -6.97 3.41 -3.80
N PHE A 52 -7.66 2.39 -3.27
CA PHE A 52 -7.12 1.46 -2.29
C PHE A 52 -6.41 0.29 -2.96
N TYR A 53 -5.29 -0.13 -2.39
CA TYR A 53 -4.48 -1.19 -3.00
C TYR A 53 -5.15 -2.55 -2.84
N ARG A 54 -5.50 -3.16 -3.98
CA ARG A 54 -6.07 -4.52 -4.04
C ARG A 54 -4.95 -5.53 -4.24
N ARG A 55 -4.77 -6.43 -3.27
CA ARG A 55 -3.83 -7.56 -3.32
C ARG A 55 -4.50 -8.84 -3.82
#